data_AF-A0A3A8IK21-F1
#
_entry.id   AF-A0A3A8IK21-F1
#
_cell.length_a   1.000
_cell.length_b   1.000
_cell.length_c   1.000
_cell.angle_alpha   90.00
_cell.angle_beta   90.00
_cell.angle_gamma   90.00
#
_symmetry.space_group_name_H-M   'P 1'
#
loop_
_entity.id
_entity.type
_entity.pdbx_description
1 polymer ?
#
loop_
_entity_poly.entity_id
_entity_poly.type
_entity_poly.pdbx_seq_one_letter_code
_entity_poly.pdbx_strand_id
1 'polypeptide(L)'
;MTERDAYIQKMEAEQREATARFREIEAQADLADSEDSLDVLTGARAFSDDVNRELQALRRADERDWERVKAGAEKTRGRFREHLDRASTHWEGLREGYRRQREAELKALGAQMDGWIAAHQRTRAEDSLLTREELDFLTRGLKTSGELLKNLRHAHGHAWKTARDQYEANWRDLQERSRRIRAEGAAAPEGASPP
;
A
#
# COMPACT_ATOMS: atom_id res chain seq x y z
N MET A 1 -15.38 35.16 32.92
CA MET A 1 -15.52 34.01 32.00
C MET A 1 -16.70 33.20 32.47
N THR A 2 -17.72 33.01 31.63
CA THR A 2 -18.96 32.33 32.03
C THR A 2 -18.81 30.82 31.91
N GLU A 3 -19.67 30.05 32.58
CA GLU A 3 -19.73 28.58 32.41
C GLU A 3 -19.96 28.19 30.94
N ARG A 4 -20.70 29.03 30.19
CA ARG A 4 -20.92 28.86 28.75
C ARG A 4 -19.63 29.00 27.94
N ASP A 5 -18.83 30.02 28.24
CA ASP A 5 -17.54 30.24 27.57
C ASP A 5 -16.58 29.07 27.82
N ALA A 6 -16.54 28.57 29.06
CA ALA A 6 -15.73 27.41 29.42
C ALA A 6 -16.18 26.14 28.70
N TYR A 7 -17.49 25.93 28.57
CA TYR A 7 -18.06 24.81 27.83
C TYR A 7 -17.72 24.88 26.32
N ILE A 8 -17.88 26.05 25.70
CA ILE A 8 -17.55 26.27 24.29
C ILE A 8 -16.05 26.01 24.05
N GLN A 9 -15.17 26.53 24.91
CA GLN A 9 -13.73 26.30 24.77
C GLN A 9 -13.35 24.82 24.89
N LYS A 10 -13.96 24.09 25.82
CA LYS A 10 -13.77 22.64 25.94
C LYS A 10 -14.17 21.93 24.64
N MET A 11 -15.35 22.25 24.11
CA MET A 11 -15.86 21.65 22.89
C MET A 11 -14.97 21.93 21.68
N GLU A 12 -14.43 23.14 21.56
CA GLU A 12 -13.48 23.48 20.50
C GLU A 12 -12.15 22.75 20.63
N ALA A 13 -11.63 22.58 21.84
CA ALA A 13 -10.41 21.82 22.07
C ALA A 13 -10.59 20.35 21.65
N GLU A 14 -11.70 19.73 22.04
CA GLU A 14 -12.05 18.38 21.64
C GLU A 14 -12.23 18.25 20.12
N GLN A 15 -12.82 19.25 19.47
CA GLN A 15 -12.98 19.24 18.01
C GLN A 15 -11.65 19.38 17.27
N ARG A 16 -10.73 20.20 17.78
CA ARG A 16 -9.38 20.34 17.21
C ARG A 16 -8.62 19.02 17.30
N GLU A 17 -8.71 18.32 18.42
CA GLU A 17 -8.10 17.00 18.60
C GLU A 17 -8.67 15.99 17.59
N ALA A 18 -10.00 15.91 17.49
CA ALA A 18 -10.66 14.99 16.55
C ALA A 18 -10.31 15.31 15.08
N THR A 19 -10.21 16.60 14.73
CA THR A 19 -9.77 17.04 13.39
C THR A 19 -8.31 16.69 13.13
N ALA A 20 -7.43 16.82 14.12
CA ALA A 20 -6.03 16.42 13.98
C ALA A 20 -5.90 14.92 13.71
N ARG A 21 -6.64 14.09 14.46
CA ARG A 21 -6.70 12.63 14.22
C ARG A 21 -7.22 12.31 12.82
N PHE A 22 -8.28 12.99 12.36
CA PHE A 22 -8.79 12.81 11.00
C PHE A 22 -7.72 13.09 9.94
N ARG A 23 -6.99 14.20 10.07
CA ARG A 23 -5.89 14.55 9.15
C ARG A 23 -4.74 13.55 9.18
N GLU A 24 -4.45 12.97 10.34
CA GLU A 24 -3.46 11.91 10.44
C GLU A 24 -3.90 10.65 9.66
N ILE A 25 -5.16 10.25 9.79
CA ILE A 25 -5.72 9.12 9.04
C ILE A 25 -5.71 9.43 7.53
N GLU A 26 -6.11 10.63 7.12
CA GLU A 26 -6.09 11.09 5.73
C GLU A 26 -4.68 11.02 5.13
N ALA A 27 -3.67 11.56 5.83
CA ALA A 27 -2.27 11.49 5.39
C ALA A 27 -1.75 10.04 5.29
N GLN A 28 -2.20 9.16 6.20
CA GLN A 28 -1.83 7.74 6.14
C GLN A 28 -2.54 7.00 4.99
N ALA A 29 -3.74 7.43 4.62
CA ALA A 29 -4.51 6.89 3.50
C ALA A 29 -3.95 7.29 2.15
N ASP A 30 -3.57 8.56 1.97
CA ASP A 30 -2.94 9.04 0.75
C ASP A 30 -1.63 8.27 0.45
N LEU A 31 -0.87 7.91 1.49
CA LEU A 31 0.33 7.07 1.34
C LEU A 31 0.02 5.64 0.88
N ALA A 32 -1.20 5.18 1.10
CA ALA A 32 -1.66 3.83 0.76
C ALA A 32 -2.45 3.77 -0.56
N ASP A 33 -2.82 4.92 -1.15
CA ASP A 33 -3.41 5.08 -2.49
C ASP A 33 -4.54 4.07 -2.78
N SER A 34 -5.50 3.97 -1.86
CA SER A 34 -6.63 3.04 -1.97
C SER A 34 -7.93 3.83 -2.14
N GLU A 35 -8.65 3.60 -3.24
CA GLU A 35 -9.95 4.23 -3.50
C GLU A 35 -10.96 3.92 -2.39
N ASP A 36 -10.91 2.70 -1.84
CA ASP A 36 -11.71 2.29 -0.67
C ASP A 36 -11.41 3.15 0.58
N SER A 37 -10.21 3.75 0.68
CA SER A 37 -9.85 4.69 1.76
C SER A 37 -10.56 6.02 1.63
N LEU A 38 -10.71 6.51 0.40
CA LEU A 38 -11.21 7.85 0.13
C LEU A 38 -12.69 7.95 0.45
N ASP A 39 -13.45 6.88 0.24
CA ASP A 39 -14.87 6.80 0.59
C ASP A 39 -15.10 6.90 2.11
N VAL A 40 -14.25 6.21 2.89
CA VAL A 40 -14.29 6.21 4.36
C VAL A 40 -13.96 7.60 4.93
N LEU A 41 -13.07 8.34 4.26
CA LEU A 41 -12.65 9.69 4.66
C LEU A 41 -13.62 10.79 4.23
N THR A 42 -14.33 10.59 3.11
CA THR A 42 -15.30 11.56 2.59
C THR A 42 -16.47 11.76 3.55
N GLY A 43 -16.97 10.70 4.18
CA GLY A 43 -17.99 10.78 5.22
C GLY A 43 -17.54 11.62 6.42
N ALA A 44 -16.35 11.35 6.97
CA ALA A 44 -15.83 12.04 8.15
C ALA A 44 -15.57 13.54 7.92
N ARG A 45 -15.26 13.96 6.68
CA ARG A 45 -15.14 15.39 6.33
C ARG A 45 -16.47 16.13 6.48
N ALA A 46 -17.56 15.56 5.97
CA ALA A 46 -18.90 16.13 6.11
C ALA A 46 -19.32 16.26 7.59
N PHE A 47 -19.02 15.25 8.43
CA PHE A 47 -19.30 15.32 9.86
C PHE A 47 -18.45 16.38 10.59
N SER A 48 -17.20 16.61 10.18
CA SER A 48 -16.37 17.68 10.74
C SER A 48 -16.97 19.07 10.46
N ASP A 49 -17.45 19.29 9.24
CA ASP A 49 -18.12 20.53 8.84
C ASP A 49 -19.43 20.75 9.61
N ASP A 50 -20.20 19.69 9.85
CA ASP A 50 -21.41 19.74 10.68
C ASP A 50 -21.10 20.09 12.14
N VAL A 51 -20.05 19.51 12.74
CA VAL A 51 -19.64 19.89 14.10
C VAL A 51 -19.22 21.36 14.16
N ASN A 52 -18.46 21.84 13.16
CA ASN A 52 -18.07 23.24 13.10
C ASN A 52 -19.28 24.18 13.00
N ARG A 53 -20.30 23.80 12.23
CA ARG A 53 -21.56 24.56 12.11
C ARG A 53 -22.30 24.64 13.45
N GLU A 54 -22.42 23.52 14.15
CA GLU A 54 -23.08 23.47 15.47
C GLU A 54 -22.32 24.25 16.55
N LEU A 55 -20.98 24.26 16.51
CA LEU A 55 -20.17 25.09 17.41
C LEU A 55 -20.38 26.60 17.16
N GLN A 56 -20.52 27.01 15.90
CA GLN A 56 -20.87 28.40 15.58
C GLN A 56 -22.29 28.75 16.01
N ALA A 57 -23.24 27.80 15.93
CA ALA A 57 -24.59 27.99 16.43
C ALA A 57 -24.59 28.17 17.97
N LEU A 58 -23.79 27.38 18.70
CA LEU A 58 -23.62 27.52 20.15
C LEU A 58 -23.12 28.89 20.57
N ARG A 59 -22.14 29.44 19.85
CA ARG A 59 -21.59 30.79 20.12
C ARG A 59 -22.63 31.90 19.95
N ARG A 60 -23.67 31.67 19.15
CA ARG A 60 -24.74 32.64 18.85
C ARG A 60 -26.03 32.36 19.61
N ALA A 61 -26.07 31.31 20.43
CA ALA A 61 -27.28 30.89 21.11
C ALA A 61 -27.57 31.79 22.33
N ASP A 62 -28.78 32.33 22.37
CA ASP A 62 -29.29 33.05 23.54
C ASP A 62 -29.72 32.10 24.66
N GLU A 63 -29.99 32.62 25.86
CA GLU A 63 -30.33 31.81 27.05
C GLU A 63 -31.47 30.80 26.82
N ARG A 64 -32.47 31.17 26.03
CA ARG A 64 -33.66 30.36 25.77
C ARG A 64 -33.38 29.16 24.86
N ASP A 65 -32.42 29.31 23.96
CA ASP A 65 -32.08 28.30 22.96
C ASP A 65 -30.83 27.50 23.31
N TRP A 66 -30.09 27.94 24.33
CA TRP A 66 -28.82 27.37 24.77
C TRP A 66 -28.87 25.84 24.94
N GLU A 67 -29.80 25.32 25.73
CA GLU A 67 -29.89 23.87 25.99
C GLU A 67 -30.26 23.07 24.72
N ARG A 68 -31.10 23.64 23.85
CA ARG A 68 -31.46 23.00 22.57
C ARG A 68 -30.25 22.89 21.65
N VAL A 69 -29.51 24.00 21.48
CA VAL A 69 -28.34 24.05 20.60
C VAL A 69 -27.18 23.21 21.17
N LYS A 70 -26.99 23.25 22.50
CA LYS A 70 -26.03 22.39 23.21
C LYS A 70 -26.28 20.91 22.95
N ALA A 71 -27.53 20.45 23.09
CA ALA A 71 -27.90 19.07 22.80
C ALA A 71 -27.67 18.69 21.32
N GLY A 72 -27.93 19.61 20.38
CA GLY A 72 -27.62 19.46 18.96
C GLY A 72 -26.14 19.22 18.71
N ALA A 73 -25.28 20.08 19.26
CA ALA A 73 -23.84 19.95 19.11
C ALA A 73 -23.25 18.71 19.79
N GLU A 74 -23.75 18.34 20.98
CA GLU A 74 -23.34 17.09 21.65
C GLU A 74 -23.68 15.86 20.80
N LYS A 75 -24.87 15.85 20.18
CA LYS A 75 -25.30 14.78 19.28
C LYS A 75 -24.43 14.70 18.02
N THR A 76 -24.15 15.84 17.38
CA THR A 76 -23.30 15.89 16.19
C THR A 76 -21.86 15.50 16.52
N ARG A 77 -21.33 15.94 17.67
CA ARG A 77 -20.01 15.50 18.19
C ARG A 77 -19.96 14.00 18.41
N GLY A 78 -21.00 13.43 19.04
CA GLY A 78 -21.10 11.98 19.28
C GLY A 78 -21.03 11.19 17.98
N ARG A 79 -21.80 11.62 16.96
CA ARG A 79 -21.78 11.01 15.62
C ARG A 79 -20.43 11.12 14.94
N PHE A 80 -19.78 12.28 15.02
CA PHE A 80 -18.46 12.48 14.44
C PHE A 80 -17.42 11.56 15.08
N ARG A 81 -17.39 11.46 16.42
CA ARG A 81 -16.49 10.53 17.13
C ARG A 81 -16.75 9.09 16.75
N GLU A 82 -18.01 8.67 16.77
CA GLU A 82 -18.37 7.29 16.41
C GLU A 82 -17.95 6.96 14.98
N HIS A 83 -18.12 7.90 14.04
CA HIS A 83 -17.62 7.71 12.69
C HIS A 83 -16.10 7.65 12.63
N LEU A 84 -15.38 8.53 13.35
CA LEU A 84 -13.92 8.47 13.40
C LEU A 84 -13.42 7.12 13.95
N ASP A 85 -14.06 6.58 14.98
CA ASP A 85 -13.69 5.29 15.55
C ASP A 85 -13.92 4.15 14.55
N ARG A 86 -15.07 4.15 13.85
CA ARG A 86 -15.34 3.19 12.78
C ARG A 86 -14.38 3.33 11.60
N ALA A 87 -14.08 4.56 11.20
CA ALA A 87 -13.14 4.85 10.13
C ALA A 87 -11.73 4.37 10.50
N SER A 88 -11.30 4.62 11.74
CA SER A 88 -10.02 4.13 12.28
C SER A 88 -9.95 2.61 12.25
N THR A 89 -10.98 1.93 12.76
CA THR A 89 -11.04 0.46 12.80
C THR A 89 -11.02 -0.13 11.39
N HIS A 90 -11.82 0.43 10.48
CA HIS A 90 -11.86 -0.01 9.09
C HIS A 90 -10.51 0.21 8.40
N TRP A 91 -9.87 1.36 8.66
CA TRP A 91 -8.58 1.72 8.11
C TRP A 91 -7.44 0.81 8.60
N GLU A 92 -7.46 0.43 9.87
CA GLU A 92 -6.56 -0.58 10.41
C GLU A 92 -6.76 -1.95 9.75
N GLY A 93 -8.01 -2.37 9.58
CA GLY A 93 -8.35 -3.61 8.89
C GLY A 93 -7.85 -3.64 7.43
N LEU A 94 -8.05 -2.55 6.68
CA LEU A 94 -7.51 -2.41 5.32
C LEU A 94 -5.98 -2.48 5.31
N ARG A 95 -5.32 -1.74 6.21
CA ARG A 95 -3.84 -1.77 6.31
C ARG A 95 -3.31 -3.15 6.61
N GLU A 96 -3.95 -3.88 7.51
CA GLU A 96 -3.57 -5.26 7.83
C GLU A 96 -3.79 -6.19 6.63
N GLY A 97 -4.94 -6.07 5.96
CA GLY A 97 -5.23 -6.81 4.73
C GLY A 97 -4.17 -6.59 3.65
N TYR A 98 -3.84 -5.33 3.35
CA TYR A 98 -2.80 -4.98 2.38
C TYR A 98 -1.40 -5.47 2.79
N ARG A 99 -1.07 -5.47 4.09
CA ARG A 99 0.21 -6.03 4.55
C ARG A 99 0.26 -7.54 4.32
N ARG A 100 -0.78 -8.28 4.72
CA ARG A 100 -0.86 -9.73 4.52
C ARG A 100 -0.83 -10.10 3.04
N GLN A 101 -1.55 -9.38 2.19
CA GLN A 101 -1.54 -9.61 0.75
C GLN A 101 -0.15 -9.39 0.15
N ARG A 102 0.51 -8.28 0.51
CA ARG A 102 1.88 -7.99 0.04
C ARG A 102 2.89 -9.03 0.52
N GLU A 103 2.81 -9.47 1.76
CA GLU A 103 3.68 -10.53 2.29
C GLU A 103 3.47 -11.85 1.55
N ALA A 104 2.20 -12.22 1.29
CA ALA A 104 1.87 -13.41 0.52
C ALA A 104 2.40 -13.32 -0.92
N GLU A 105 2.27 -12.17 -1.56
CA GLU A 105 2.78 -11.92 -2.90
C GLU A 105 4.31 -11.99 -2.95
N LEU A 106 5.02 -11.33 -2.02
CA LEU A 106 6.48 -11.42 -1.91
C LEU A 106 6.95 -12.86 -1.71
N LYS A 107 6.26 -13.64 -0.89
CA LYS A 107 6.56 -15.06 -0.68
C LYS A 107 6.36 -15.86 -1.96
N ALA A 108 5.29 -15.58 -2.72
CA ALA A 108 5.02 -16.24 -3.99
C ALA A 108 6.08 -15.90 -5.05
N LEU A 109 6.49 -14.63 -5.17
CA LEU A 109 7.53 -14.21 -6.12
C LEU A 109 8.89 -14.81 -5.75
N GLY A 110 9.25 -14.83 -4.47
CA GLY A 110 10.45 -15.51 -3.98
C GLY A 110 10.45 -17.01 -4.30
N ALA A 111 9.33 -17.70 -4.03
CA ALA A 111 9.19 -19.12 -4.32
C ALA A 111 9.29 -19.44 -5.84
N GLN A 112 8.77 -18.56 -6.70
CA GLN A 112 8.92 -18.70 -8.16
C GLN A 112 10.39 -18.62 -8.57
N MET A 113 11.13 -17.66 -8.01
CA MET A 113 12.56 -17.50 -8.28
C MET A 113 13.36 -18.71 -7.77
N ASP A 114 13.11 -19.14 -6.53
CA ASP A 114 13.77 -20.32 -5.94
C ASP A 114 13.48 -21.59 -6.73
N GLY A 115 12.23 -21.78 -7.16
CA GLY A 115 11.84 -22.91 -8.00
C GLY A 115 12.54 -22.91 -9.36
N TRP A 116 12.69 -21.74 -9.98
CA TRP A 116 13.41 -21.58 -11.24
C TRP A 116 14.92 -21.83 -11.11
N ILE A 117 15.53 -21.36 -10.01
CA ILE A 117 16.94 -21.64 -9.67
C ILE A 117 17.14 -23.15 -9.45
N ALA A 118 16.26 -23.79 -8.68
CA ALA A 118 16.33 -25.22 -8.41
C ALA A 118 16.14 -26.05 -9.68
N ALA A 119 15.28 -25.62 -10.60
CA ALA A 119 15.11 -26.26 -11.90
C ALA A 119 16.40 -26.18 -12.73
N HIS A 120 17.04 -25.00 -12.81
CA HIS A 120 18.32 -24.84 -13.50
C HIS A 120 19.45 -25.68 -12.89
N GLN A 121 19.56 -25.74 -11.56
CA GLN A 121 20.61 -26.52 -10.90
C GLN A 121 20.45 -28.03 -11.09
N ARG A 122 19.21 -28.53 -11.28
CA ARG A 122 18.95 -29.96 -11.54
C ARG A 122 19.30 -30.37 -12.97
N THR A 123 19.19 -29.47 -13.93
CA THR A 123 19.57 -29.68 -15.34
C THR A 123 21.09 -29.58 -15.57
N ARG A 124 21.92 -29.94 -14.58
CA ARG A 124 23.40 -29.92 -14.66
C ARG A 124 24.02 -30.70 -15.84
N ALA A 125 23.27 -31.59 -16.48
CA ALA A 125 23.69 -32.28 -17.71
C ALA A 125 23.50 -31.43 -18.98
N GLU A 126 22.67 -30.38 -18.95
CA GLU A 126 22.45 -29.40 -20.03
C GLU A 126 23.32 -28.14 -19.82
N ASP A 127 23.62 -27.77 -18.57
CA ASP A 127 24.53 -26.64 -18.25
C ASP A 127 25.95 -26.83 -18.80
N SER A 128 26.38 -28.07 -19.08
CA SER A 128 27.66 -28.33 -19.75
C SER A 128 27.70 -27.85 -21.21
N LEU A 129 26.55 -27.46 -21.77
CA LEU A 129 26.42 -26.90 -23.11
C LEU A 129 26.31 -25.37 -23.10
N LEU A 130 26.16 -24.73 -21.93
CA LEU A 130 26.12 -23.28 -21.84
C LEU A 130 27.53 -22.70 -21.96
N THR A 131 27.65 -21.68 -22.81
CA THR A 131 28.85 -20.87 -22.89
C THR A 131 29.06 -20.07 -21.61
N ARG A 132 30.30 -19.62 -21.40
CA ARG A 132 30.65 -18.78 -20.26
C ARG A 132 29.85 -17.46 -20.23
N GLU A 133 29.54 -16.91 -21.40
CA GLU A 133 28.77 -15.66 -21.53
C GLU A 133 27.30 -15.86 -21.10
N GLU A 134 26.71 -17.01 -21.43
CA GLU A 134 25.35 -17.36 -21.03
C GLU A 134 25.23 -17.64 -19.53
N LEU A 135 26.23 -18.33 -18.94
CA LEU A 135 26.30 -18.51 -17.49
C LEU A 135 26.45 -17.17 -16.75
N ASP A 136 27.28 -16.27 -17.26
CA ASP A 136 27.43 -14.92 -16.73
C ASP A 136 26.13 -14.12 -16.84
N PHE A 137 25.42 -14.22 -17.97
CA PHE A 137 24.11 -13.59 -18.16
C PHE A 137 23.09 -14.08 -17.13
N LEU A 138 22.92 -15.40 -16.97
CA LEU A 138 21.97 -15.98 -16.01
C LEU A 138 22.32 -15.60 -14.58
N THR A 139 23.61 -15.64 -14.22
CA THR A 139 24.08 -15.29 -12.87
C THR A 139 23.82 -13.82 -12.55
N ARG A 140 24.13 -12.91 -13.49
CA ARG A 140 23.86 -11.48 -13.31
C ARG A 140 22.37 -11.17 -13.29
N GLY A 141 21.60 -11.80 -14.19
CA GLY A 141 20.14 -11.65 -14.25
C GLY A 141 19.48 -12.07 -12.94
N LEU A 142 19.85 -13.22 -12.39
CA LEU A 142 19.38 -13.68 -11.08
C LEU A 142 19.73 -12.72 -9.95
N LYS A 143 20.96 -12.19 -9.95
CA LYS A 143 21.38 -11.20 -8.95
C LYS A 143 20.52 -9.94 -9.04
N THR A 144 20.30 -9.42 -10.25
CA THR A 144 19.46 -8.24 -10.50
C THR A 144 18.00 -8.48 -10.09
N SER A 145 17.39 -9.61 -10.48
CA SER A 145 16.02 -9.94 -10.06
C SER A 145 15.92 -10.08 -8.54
N GLY A 146 16.93 -10.67 -7.88
CA GLY A 146 17.00 -10.77 -6.43
C GLY A 146 17.14 -9.42 -5.72
N GLU A 147 17.90 -8.48 -6.28
CA GLU A 147 17.99 -7.10 -5.80
C GLU A 147 16.66 -6.36 -5.97
N LEU A 148 15.97 -6.53 -7.11
CA LEU A 148 14.65 -5.95 -7.34
C LEU A 148 13.60 -6.52 -6.37
N LEU A 149 13.64 -7.83 -6.08
CA LEU A 149 12.76 -8.45 -5.09
C LEU A 149 13.01 -7.91 -3.67
N LYS A 150 14.28 -7.70 -3.30
CA LYS A 150 14.64 -7.04 -2.03
C LYS A 150 14.12 -5.61 -1.98
N ASN A 151 14.25 -4.85 -3.07
CA ASN A 151 13.74 -3.48 -3.16
C ASN A 151 12.21 -3.46 -3.04
N LEU A 152 11.51 -4.39 -3.69
CA LEU A 152 10.06 -4.54 -3.60
C LEU A 152 9.59 -4.77 -2.16
N ARG A 153 10.34 -5.53 -1.36
CA ARG A 153 10.04 -5.75 0.07
C ARG A 153 10.08 -4.45 0.90
N HIS A 154 10.92 -3.49 0.52
CA HIS A 154 11.09 -2.22 1.22
C HIS A 154 10.23 -1.09 0.64
N ALA A 155 9.59 -1.31 -0.51
CA ALA A 155 8.76 -0.32 -1.16
C ALA A 155 7.36 -0.23 -0.53
N HIS A 156 6.78 0.96 -0.54
CA HIS A 156 5.45 1.25 0.01
C HIS A 156 4.66 2.16 -0.93
N GLY A 157 3.32 2.11 -0.84
CA GLY A 157 2.42 2.93 -1.66
C GLY A 157 2.71 2.81 -3.15
N HIS A 158 2.70 3.93 -3.87
CA HIS A 158 2.98 3.98 -5.30
C HIS A 158 4.35 3.38 -5.69
N ALA A 159 5.37 3.57 -4.85
CA ALA A 159 6.69 3.00 -5.09
C ALA A 159 6.68 1.47 -5.09
N TRP A 160 5.75 0.84 -4.37
CA TRP A 160 5.60 -0.61 -4.37
C TRP A 160 5.11 -1.13 -5.72
N LYS A 161 4.10 -0.47 -6.31
CA LYS A 161 3.59 -0.82 -7.64
C LYS A 161 4.68 -0.70 -8.71
N THR A 162 5.39 0.42 -8.70
CA THR A 162 6.52 0.65 -9.62
C THR A 162 7.63 -0.39 -9.44
N ALA A 163 8.01 -0.70 -8.20
CA ALA A 163 9.00 -1.73 -7.92
C ALA A 163 8.55 -3.13 -8.37
N ARG A 164 7.24 -3.42 -8.25
CA ARG A 164 6.64 -4.68 -8.69
C ARG A 164 6.72 -4.78 -10.21
N ASP A 165 6.29 -3.75 -10.92
CA ASP A 165 6.32 -3.73 -12.39
C ASP A 165 7.76 -3.87 -12.92
N GLN A 166 8.73 -3.23 -12.27
CA GLN A 166 10.15 -3.38 -12.58
C GLN A 166 10.65 -4.82 -12.35
N TYR A 167 10.29 -5.42 -11.21
CA TYR A 167 10.61 -6.82 -10.92
C TYR A 167 10.00 -7.75 -11.97
N GLU A 168 8.71 -7.65 -12.25
CA GLU A 168 8.02 -8.52 -13.20
C GLU A 168 8.56 -8.37 -14.63
N ALA A 169 8.86 -7.14 -15.06
CA ALA A 169 9.46 -6.89 -16.37
C ALA A 169 10.85 -7.53 -16.50
N ASN A 170 11.71 -7.32 -15.49
CA ASN A 170 13.05 -7.92 -15.45
C ASN A 170 12.97 -9.46 -15.39
N TRP A 171 12.07 -10.00 -14.59
CA TRP A 171 11.87 -11.43 -14.43
C TRP A 171 11.40 -12.08 -15.73
N ARG A 172 10.44 -11.46 -16.42
CA ARG A 172 9.94 -11.92 -17.73
C ARG A 172 11.04 -11.92 -18.79
N ASP A 173 11.82 -10.83 -18.87
CA ASP A 173 12.95 -10.72 -19.82
C ASP A 173 14.02 -11.80 -19.54
N LEU A 174 14.37 -12.02 -18.27
CA LEU A 174 15.30 -13.08 -17.88
C LEU A 174 14.80 -14.46 -18.30
N GLN A 175 13.53 -14.78 -18.01
CA GLN A 175 12.94 -16.07 -18.39
C GLN A 175 12.87 -16.25 -19.91
N GLU A 176 12.51 -15.21 -20.66
CA GLU A 176 12.41 -15.26 -22.11
C GLU A 176 13.78 -15.46 -22.76
N ARG A 177 14.78 -14.68 -22.35
CA ARG A 177 16.15 -14.82 -22.87
C ARG A 177 16.78 -16.15 -22.49
N SER A 178 16.55 -16.63 -21.27
CA SER A 178 16.97 -17.99 -20.84
C SER A 178 16.36 -19.09 -21.72
N ARG A 179 15.08 -18.96 -22.09
CA ARG A 179 14.43 -19.90 -23.02
C ARG A 179 15.03 -19.83 -24.43
N ARG A 180 15.33 -18.64 -24.93
CA ARG A 180 15.96 -18.46 -26.26
C ARG A 180 17.35 -19.08 -26.32
N ILE A 181 18.19 -18.82 -25.30
CA ILE A 181 19.51 -19.44 -25.16
C ILE A 181 19.43 -20.97 -25.27
N ARG A 182 18.46 -21.58 -24.57
CA ARG A 182 18.27 -23.04 -24.64
C ARG A 182 17.72 -23.53 -25.99
N ALA A 183 16.86 -22.76 -26.64
CA ALA A 183 16.36 -23.11 -27.97
C ALA A 183 17.45 -23.03 -29.05
N GLU A 184 18.32 -22.02 -28.97
CA GLU A 184 19.44 -21.81 -29.89
C GLU A 184 20.56 -22.84 -29.65
N GLY A 185 20.88 -23.14 -28.38
CA GLY A 185 21.84 -24.19 -28.03
C GLY A 185 21.40 -25.61 -28.44
N ALA A 186 20.09 -25.86 -28.51
CA ALA A 186 19.54 -27.14 -29.00
C ALA A 186 19.55 -27.28 -30.53
N ALA A 187 19.71 -26.17 -31.28
CA ALA A 187 19.68 -26.15 -32.74
C ALA A 187 21.05 -26.34 -33.42
N ALA A 188 22.14 -26.46 -32.66
CA ALA A 188 23.47 -26.79 -33.19
C ALA A 188 23.88 -28.19 -32.71
N PRO A 189 23.72 -29.21 -33.57
CA PRO A 189 24.89 -29.68 -34.31
C PRO A 189 24.53 -30.26 -35.69
N GLU A 190 24.73 -29.52 -36.78
CA GLU A 190 24.91 -30.12 -38.10
C GLU A 190 25.66 -29.13 -39.01
N GLY A 191 26.95 -29.37 -39.21
CA GLY A 191 27.76 -28.51 -40.09
C GLY A 191 29.27 -28.61 -39.93
N ALA A 192 29.80 -29.77 -39.53
CA ALA A 192 31.22 -30.06 -39.67
C ALA A 192 31.40 -31.42 -40.36
N SER A 193 31.62 -31.40 -41.67
CA SER A 193 32.61 -32.25 -42.36
C SER A 193 32.81 -31.84 -43.83
N PRO A 194 34.00 -32.11 -44.40
CA PRO A 194 34.73 -31.19 -45.28
C PRO A 194 34.66 -31.57 -46.78
N PRO A 195 35.25 -30.76 -47.67
CA PRO A 195 36.39 -31.24 -48.45
C PRO A 195 37.67 -30.42 -48.30
#